data_AF-A0A4Y9FXR5-F1
#
_entry.id   AF-A0A4Y9FXR5-F1
#
_cell.length_a   1.000
_cell.length_b   1.000
_cell.length_c   1.000
_cell.angle_alpha   90.00
_cell.angle_beta   90.00
_cell.angle_gamma   90.00
#
_symmetry.space_group_name_H-M   'P 1'
#
loop_
_entity.id
_entity.type
_entity.pdbx_description
1 polymer ?
#
loop_
_entity_poly.entity_id
_entity_poly.type
_entity_poly.pdbx_seq_one_letter_code
_entity_poly.pdbx_strand_id
1 'polypeptide(L)' 'MPRFGWDHATDWYKRVIQDVWGFDLEVIEAELTLAEGNPAMADLVELAHKNLADAHAAAEAHGRTLAEKLSVAA' A
#
# COMPACT_ATOMS: atom_id res chain seq x y z
N MET A 1 17.25 -10.24 3.01
CA MET A 1 17.38 -8.79 3.31
C MET A 1 16.60 -8.01 2.26
N PRO A 2 15.86 -6.96 2.64
CA PRO A 2 15.28 -6.04 1.67
C PRO A 2 16.41 -5.42 0.85
N ARG A 3 16.31 -5.51 -0.46
CA ARG A 3 17.31 -4.97 -1.38
C ARG A 3 16.79 -3.62 -1.86
N PHE A 4 17.56 -2.57 -1.63
CA PHE A 4 17.26 -1.22 -2.12
C PHE A 4 16.93 -1.27 -3.62
N GLY A 5 15.75 -0.79 -4.00
CA GLY A 5 15.23 -0.78 -5.37
C GLY A 5 14.24 -1.90 -5.71
N TRP A 6 14.05 -2.95 -4.91
CA TRP A 6 13.15 -4.07 -5.30
C TRP A 6 11.64 -3.72 -5.36
N ASP A 7 11.29 -2.51 -4.96
CA ASP A 7 10.04 -1.80 -5.20
C ASP A 7 9.86 -1.30 -6.66
N HIS A 8 10.79 -1.63 -7.57
CA HIS A 8 10.73 -1.30 -9.01
C HIS A 8 9.38 -1.58 -9.69
N ALA A 9 8.63 -2.58 -9.21
CA ALA A 9 7.33 -2.92 -9.79
C ALA A 9 6.29 -1.83 -9.53
N THR A 10 6.34 -1.12 -8.40
CA THR A 10 5.35 -0.09 -8.04
C THR A 10 5.36 1.07 -9.01
N ASP A 11 6.54 1.58 -9.40
CA ASP A 11 6.65 2.66 -10.37
C ASP A 11 6.19 2.21 -11.77
N TRP A 12 6.44 0.95 -12.13
CA TRP A 12 5.86 0.37 -13.34
C TRP A 12 4.32 0.33 -13.27
N TYR A 13 3.74 -0.08 -12.12
CA TYR A 13 2.28 -0.15 -11.95
C TYR A 13 1.66 1.23 -12.05
N LYS A 14 2.25 2.24 -11.40
CA LYS A 14 1.84 3.65 -11.52
C LYS A 14 1.87 4.10 -12.97
N ARG A 15 2.98 3.86 -13.68
CA ARG A 15 3.11 4.22 -15.10
C ARG A 15 2.01 3.61 -15.97
N VAL A 16 1.71 2.33 -15.82
CA VAL A 16 0.69 1.67 -16.66
C VAL A 16 -0.73 2.09 -16.27
N ILE A 17 -1.06 2.08 -14.99
CA ILE A 17 -2.42 2.32 -14.53
C ILE A 17 -2.79 3.81 -14.68
N GLN A 18 -1.89 4.73 -14.31
CA GLN A 18 -2.15 6.17 -14.40
C GLN A 18 -1.91 6.69 -15.80
N ASP A 19 -0.70 6.56 -16.32
CA ASP A 19 -0.34 7.29 -17.53
C ASP A 19 -0.79 6.61 -18.82
N VAL A 20 -0.80 5.27 -18.85
CA VAL A 20 -1.19 4.52 -20.06
C VAL A 20 -2.70 4.31 -20.11
N TRP A 21 -3.32 3.93 -18.99
CA TRP A 21 -4.76 3.68 -18.93
C TRP A 21 -5.60 4.88 -18.50
N GLY A 22 -4.99 5.91 -17.90
CA GLY A 22 -5.69 7.13 -17.51
C GLY A 22 -6.53 6.99 -16.24
N PHE A 23 -6.26 6.02 -15.38
CA PHE A 23 -7.00 5.86 -14.12
C PHE A 23 -6.46 6.79 -13.02
N ASP A 24 -7.37 7.21 -12.14
CA ASP A 24 -7.03 7.81 -10.85
C ASP A 24 -6.57 6.69 -9.89
N LEU A 25 -5.28 6.69 -9.54
CA LEU A 25 -4.65 5.63 -8.73
C LEU A 25 -4.15 6.21 -7.41
N GLU A 26 -4.56 5.57 -6.32
CA GLU A 26 -3.98 5.72 -5.00
C GLU A 26 -3.17 4.46 -4.66
N VAL A 27 -1.96 4.61 -4.12
CA VAL A 27 -1.10 3.50 -3.72
C VAL A 27 -0.95 3.48 -2.21
N ILE A 28 -1.18 2.32 -1.60
CA ILE A 28 -1.07 2.10 -0.16
C ILE A 28 -0.03 1.01 0.07
N GLU A 29 0.94 1.30 0.94
CA GLU A 29 2.09 0.45 1.18
C GLU A 29 2.03 -0.17 2.58
N ALA A 30 2.23 -1.50 2.63
CA ALA A 30 2.44 -2.24 3.86
C ALA A 30 3.88 -2.79 3.85
N GLU A 31 4.68 -2.31 4.79
CA GLU A 31 6.08 -2.64 4.96
C GLU A 31 6.29 -3.74 6.01
N LEU A 32 7.55 -4.18 6.15
CA LEU A 32 7.97 -5.13 7.19
C LEU A 32 7.23 -6.48 7.17
N THR A 33 6.67 -6.88 6.03
CA THR A 33 5.88 -8.10 5.85
C THR A 33 6.61 -9.41 6.14
N LEU A 34 7.95 -9.37 6.21
CA LEU A 34 8.79 -10.52 6.60
C LEU A 34 9.09 -10.58 8.10
N ALA A 35 8.72 -9.58 8.90
CA ALA A 35 9.11 -9.46 10.30
C ALA A 35 8.66 -10.67 11.13
N GLU A 36 7.43 -11.15 10.95
CA GLU A 36 6.89 -12.30 11.70
C GLU A 36 7.65 -13.61 11.47
N GLY A 37 8.18 -13.82 10.25
CA GLY A 37 8.87 -15.04 9.86
C GLY A 37 10.40 -14.98 9.95
N ASN A 38 10.98 -13.81 10.28
CA ASN A 38 12.41 -13.59 10.27
C ASN A 38 12.94 -13.28 11.68
N PRO A 39 13.64 -14.21 12.35
CA PRO A 39 14.17 -14.00 13.70
C PRO A 39 15.08 -12.77 13.83
N ALA A 40 15.79 -12.38 12.76
CA ALA A 40 16.63 -11.19 12.76
C ALA A 40 15.82 -9.86 12.76
N MET A 41 14.49 -9.94 12.63
CA MET A 41 13.56 -8.81 12.63
C MET A 41 12.56 -8.88 13.80
N ALA A 42 12.81 -9.72 14.81
CA ALA A 42 11.88 -9.92 15.93
C ALA A 42 11.49 -8.59 16.63
N ASP A 43 12.46 -7.69 16.79
CA ASP A 43 12.24 -6.38 17.42
C ASP A 43 11.38 -5.42 16.56
N LEU A 44 11.11 -5.77 15.30
CA LEU A 44 10.29 -4.99 14.37
C LEU A 44 8.86 -5.50 14.24
N VAL A 45 8.49 -6.61 14.90
CA VAL A 45 7.17 -7.24 14.74
C VAL A 45 6.03 -6.29 15.13
N GLU A 46 6.14 -5.63 16.28
CA GLU A 46 5.13 -4.64 16.71
C GLU A 46 5.02 -3.46 15.73
N LEU A 47 6.14 -3.03 15.16
CA LEU A 47 6.15 -1.98 14.14
C LEU A 47 5.48 -2.48 12.84
N ALA A 48 5.70 -3.74 12.45
CA ALA A 48 5.05 -4.35 11.30
C ALA A 48 3.53 -4.44 11.48
N HIS A 49 3.06 -4.83 12.67
CA HIS A 49 1.64 -4.86 13.02
C HIS A 49 1.00 -3.48 12.95
N LYS A 50 1.68 -2.46 13.51
CA LYS A 50 1.22 -1.08 13.42
C LYS A 50 1.15 -0.62 11.96
N ASN A 51 2.21 -0.86 11.18
CA ASN A 51 2.27 -0.47 9.78
C ASN A 51 1.14 -1.12 8.96
N LEU A 52 0.87 -2.42 9.16
CA LEU A 52 -0.22 -3.11 8.50
C LEU A 52 -1.60 -2.54 8.90
N ALA A 53 -1.80 -2.25 10.19
CA ALA A 53 -3.04 -1.66 10.67
C ALA A 53 -3.26 -0.25 10.07
N ASP A 54 -2.22 0.57 10.01
CA ASP A 54 -2.27 1.91 9.41
C ASP A 54 -2.57 1.81 7.90
N ALA A 55 -1.96 0.87 7.18
CA ALA A 55 -2.23 0.63 5.76
C ALA A 55 -3.69 0.22 5.51
N HIS A 56 -4.25 -0.68 6.33
CA HIS A 56 -5.66 -1.06 6.23
C HIS A 56 -6.60 0.11 6.54
N ALA A 57 -6.30 0.92 7.56
CA ALA A 57 -7.09 2.10 7.89
C ALA A 57 -7.09 3.13 6.75
N ALA A 58 -5.93 3.35 6.10
CA ALA A 58 -5.83 4.18 4.91
C ALA A 58 -6.70 3.62 3.77
N ALA A 59 -6.63 2.32 3.52
CA ALA A 59 -7.42 1.67 2.46
C ALA A 59 -8.92 1.83 2.67
N GLU A 60 -9.40 1.67 3.91
CA GLU A 60 -10.79 1.88 4.26
C GLU A 60 -11.22 3.34 4.04
N ALA A 61 -10.40 4.30 4.46
CA ALA A 61 -10.67 5.73 4.29
C ALA A 61 -10.77 6.10 2.80
N HIS A 62 -9.81 5.65 1.97
CA HIS A 62 -9.83 5.88 0.53
C HIS A 62 -11.04 5.22 -0.15
N GLY A 63 -11.38 3.99 0.26
CA GLY A 63 -12.59 3.32 -0.22
C GLY A 63 -13.87 4.11 0.06
N ARG A 64 -13.99 4.71 1.26
CA ARG A 64 -15.11 5.59 1.62
C ARG A 64 -15.15 6.82 0.72
N THR A 65 -14.02 7.50 0.52
CA THR A 65 -13.93 8.67 -0.38
C THR A 65 -14.32 8.31 -1.82
N LEU A 66 -13.91 7.14 -2.33
CA LEU A 66 -14.32 6.67 -3.65
C LEU A 66 -15.83 6.42 -3.74
N ALA A 67 -16.42 5.77 -2.74
CA ALA A 67 -17.86 5.55 -2.68
C ALA A 67 -18.65 6.88 -2.67
N GLU A 68 -18.20 7.87 -1.90
CA GLU A 68 -18.77 9.21 -1.88
C GLU A 68 -18.71 9.88 -3.25
N LYS A 69 -17.55 9.89 -3.91
CA LYS A 69 -17.37 10.43 -5.27
C LYS A 69 -18.31 9.76 -6.27
N LEU A 70 -18.45 8.44 -6.23
CA LEU A 70 -19.31 7.68 -7.12
C LEU A 70 -20.80 7.94 -6.86
N SER A 71 -21.19 8.14 -5.59
CA SER A 71 -22.59 8.44 -5.23
C SER A 71 -23.06 9.83 -5.64
N VAL A 72 -22.15 10.82 -5.70
CA VAL A 72 -22.45 12.19 -6.17
C VAL A 72 -22.50 12.28 -7.69
N ALA A 73 -21.79 11.38 -8.39
CA ALA A 73 -21.76 11.33 -9.84
C ALA A 73 -22.95 10.56 -10.47
N ALA A 74 -23.73 9.84 -9.65
CA ALA A 74 -24.92 9.07 -10.05
C ALA A 74 -26.20 9.90 -9.97
#